data_AF-A0A9E3GNP7-F1
#
_entry.id   AF-A0A9E3GNP7-F1
#
_cell.length_a   1.000
_cell.length_b   1.000
_cell.length_c   1.000
_cell.angle_alpha   90.00
_cell.angle_beta   90.00
_cell.angle_gamma   90.00
#
_symmetry.space_group_name_H-M   'P 1'
#
loop_
_entity.id
_entity.type
_entity.pdbx_description
1 polymer ?
#
loop_
_entity_poly.entity_id
_entity_poly.type
_entity_poly.pdbx_seq_one_letter_code
_entity_poly.pdbx_strand_id
1 'polypeptide(L)'
;MRLLARLEDWLARRGGRVGRLAEQARDVRGRAEDDRVAIVAAGLAFYVLLSLIPAVVATVAVYSLVRGPADLFRRIESWTTSFPDEVQRLVAGQLLEIAGLTGGRVGVSLLVSILATFWASSKASRAVMSSLNIAYRVDDDRRGARRRGIAVAVAVAAIILAVMGLALVDTGAANAGSWWKTASRLLFWPLVVLAQAAASALAYRYAPNRDPDDPHPVLPGTIVSSAVFVVASGALGLYVSLTDIGRAYGALGAFVGGGLWLLAISWGLLIGGYMNDVANDAGDERDGQDDASGSRVTAGPEG
;
A
#
# COMPACT_ATOMS: atom_id res chain seq x y z
N MET A 1 -34.02 25.01 -30.56
CA MET A 1 -33.08 25.94 -29.89
C MET A 1 -32.60 25.48 -28.50
N ARG A 2 -33.46 25.07 -27.55
CA ARG A 2 -33.03 24.67 -26.18
C ARG A 2 -32.06 23.48 -26.07
N LEU A 3 -32.08 22.55 -27.04
CA LEU A 3 -31.17 21.38 -27.07
C LEU A 3 -29.75 21.75 -27.49
N LEU A 4 -29.58 22.70 -28.41
CA LEU A 4 -28.26 23.14 -28.87
C LEU A 4 -27.54 23.94 -27.79
N ALA A 5 -28.25 24.86 -27.11
CA ALA A 5 -27.71 25.59 -25.96
C ALA A 5 -27.24 24.65 -24.83
N ARG A 6 -27.99 23.57 -24.53
CA ARG A 6 -27.57 22.56 -23.55
C ARG A 6 -26.32 21.78 -23.99
N LEU A 7 -26.15 21.57 -25.29
CA LEU A 7 -25.05 20.79 -25.86
C LEU A 7 -23.77 21.62 -25.93
N GLU A 8 -23.88 22.90 -26.28
CA GLU A 8 -22.79 23.90 -26.20
C GLU A 8 -22.32 24.09 -24.76
N ASP A 9 -23.23 24.27 -23.82
CA ASP A 9 -22.93 24.34 -22.38
C ASP A 9 -22.27 23.07 -21.84
N TRP A 10 -22.65 21.91 -22.37
CA TRP A 10 -22.06 20.63 -21.97
C TRP A 10 -20.66 20.45 -22.55
N LEU A 11 -20.45 20.83 -23.82
CA LEU A 11 -19.14 20.80 -24.48
C LEU A 11 -18.17 21.81 -23.85
N ALA A 12 -18.62 23.02 -23.53
CA ALA A 12 -17.84 24.04 -22.84
C ALA A 12 -17.41 23.57 -21.44
N ARG A 13 -18.34 23.00 -20.66
CA ARG A 13 -18.04 22.41 -19.33
C ARG A 13 -17.16 21.17 -19.40
N ARG A 14 -17.18 20.42 -20.50
CA ARG A 14 -16.32 19.24 -20.73
C ARG A 14 -14.93 19.66 -21.17
N GLY A 15 -14.81 20.65 -22.06
CA GLY A 15 -13.55 21.26 -22.48
C GLY A 15 -12.79 21.86 -21.29
N GLY A 16 -13.47 22.60 -20.42
CA GLY A 16 -12.86 23.15 -19.19
C GLY A 16 -12.52 22.10 -18.13
N ARG A 17 -13.17 20.93 -18.12
CA ARG A 17 -12.78 19.80 -17.24
C ARG A 17 -11.55 19.07 -17.77
N VAL A 18 -11.49 18.81 -19.07
CA VAL A 18 -10.34 18.16 -19.70
C VAL A 18 -9.09 19.03 -19.59
N GLY A 19 -9.23 20.34 -19.78
CA GLY A 19 -8.13 21.30 -19.59
C GLY A 19 -7.54 21.26 -18.17
N ARG A 20 -8.40 21.35 -17.13
CA ARG A 20 -7.97 21.28 -15.73
C ARG A 20 -7.33 19.95 -15.36
N LEU A 21 -7.87 18.82 -15.83
CA LEU A 21 -7.27 17.51 -15.58
C LEU A 21 -5.89 17.38 -16.26
N ALA A 22 -5.73 17.94 -17.46
CA ALA A 22 -4.44 17.96 -18.15
C ALA A 22 -3.41 18.84 -17.43
N GLU A 23 -3.84 19.96 -16.86
CA GLU A 23 -3.00 20.84 -16.03
C GLU A 23 -2.57 20.15 -14.74
N GLN A 24 -3.52 19.58 -13.99
CA GLN A 24 -3.20 18.79 -12.79
C GLN A 24 -2.24 17.62 -13.10
N ALA A 25 -2.43 16.93 -14.23
CA ALA A 25 -1.51 15.87 -14.64
C ALA A 25 -0.11 16.38 -14.97
N ARG A 26 0.02 17.59 -15.56
CA ARG A 26 1.32 18.22 -15.79
C ARG A 26 1.98 18.64 -14.48
N ASP A 27 1.22 19.17 -13.53
CA ASP A 27 1.76 19.58 -12.22
C ASP A 27 2.23 18.38 -11.41
N VAL A 28 1.43 17.30 -11.38
CA VAL A 28 1.83 16.03 -10.76
C VAL A 28 3.11 15.50 -11.38
N ARG A 29 3.20 15.52 -12.73
CA ARG A 29 4.39 15.10 -13.44
C ARG A 29 5.60 15.98 -13.10
N GLY A 30 5.43 17.30 -13.08
CA GLY A 30 6.48 18.25 -12.74
C GLY A 30 7.03 18.02 -11.33
N ARG A 31 6.15 17.92 -10.33
CA ARG A 31 6.54 17.63 -8.93
C ARG A 31 7.26 16.28 -8.82
N ALA A 32 6.75 15.25 -9.48
CA ALA A 32 7.34 13.93 -9.47
C ALA A 32 8.75 13.92 -10.12
N GLU A 33 8.96 14.67 -11.20
CA GLU A 33 10.26 14.82 -11.84
C GLU A 33 11.24 15.62 -10.96
N ASP A 34 10.80 16.75 -10.39
CA ASP A 34 11.60 17.60 -9.49
C ASP A 34 12.13 16.81 -8.27
N ASP A 35 11.26 15.98 -7.68
CA ASP A 35 11.58 15.16 -6.51
C ASP A 35 12.30 13.86 -6.85
N ARG A 36 12.59 13.61 -8.14
CA ARG A 36 13.21 12.36 -8.61
C ARG A 36 12.44 11.13 -8.13
N VAL A 37 11.13 11.12 -8.32
CA VAL A 37 10.19 10.09 -7.83
C VAL A 37 10.67 8.66 -8.09
N ALA A 38 11.39 8.40 -9.20
CA ALA A 38 11.91 7.08 -9.53
C ALA A 38 12.89 6.55 -8.46
N ILE A 39 13.76 7.43 -7.95
CA ILE A 39 14.74 7.09 -6.92
C ILE A 39 14.03 6.90 -5.57
N VAL A 40 13.08 7.79 -5.26
CA VAL A 40 12.27 7.71 -4.03
C VAL A 40 11.46 6.42 -4.00
N ALA A 41 10.78 6.08 -5.10
CA ALA A 41 10.00 4.86 -5.26
C ALA A 41 10.87 3.61 -5.15
N ALA A 42 12.06 3.60 -5.75
CA ALA A 42 13.01 2.49 -5.63
C ALA A 42 13.49 2.30 -4.19
N GLY A 43 13.82 3.39 -3.49
CA GLY A 43 14.20 3.37 -2.08
C GLY A 43 13.07 2.84 -1.19
N LEU A 44 11.83 3.31 -1.42
CA LEU A 44 10.65 2.84 -0.72
C LEU A 44 10.43 1.34 -0.93
N ALA A 45 10.44 0.89 -2.18
CA ALA A 45 10.26 -0.52 -2.53
C ALA A 45 11.32 -1.41 -1.89
N PHE A 46 12.59 -0.97 -1.89
CA PHE A 46 13.68 -1.68 -1.23
C PHE A 46 13.47 -1.82 0.28
N TYR A 47 13.08 -0.75 0.98
CA TYR A 47 12.82 -0.84 2.42
C TYR A 47 11.57 -1.67 2.74
N VAL A 48 10.52 -1.59 1.93
CA VAL A 48 9.34 -2.46 2.06
C VAL A 48 9.73 -3.93 1.85
N LEU A 49 10.55 -4.23 0.85
CA LEU A 49 11.07 -5.58 0.59
C LEU A 49 11.82 -6.14 1.82
N LEU A 50 12.69 -5.34 2.44
CA LEU A 50 13.39 -5.74 3.67
C LEU A 50 12.43 -5.98 4.84
N SER A 51 11.29 -5.30 4.88
CA SER A 51 10.27 -5.51 5.93
C SER A 51 9.37 -6.72 5.70
N LEU A 52 9.41 -7.37 4.54
CA LEU A 52 8.59 -8.55 4.28
C LEU A 52 8.94 -9.71 5.20
N ILE A 53 10.23 -9.96 5.45
CA ILE A 53 10.68 -11.03 6.35
C ILE A 53 10.07 -10.85 7.75
N PRO A 54 10.22 -9.68 8.40
CA PRO A 54 9.48 -9.31 9.61
C PRO A 54 8.00 -9.59 9.58
N ALA A 55 7.35 -9.12 8.50
CA ALA A 55 5.91 -9.17 8.38
C ALA A 55 5.42 -10.63 8.26
N VAL A 56 6.16 -11.47 7.53
CA VAL A 56 5.89 -12.90 7.42
C VAL A 56 6.02 -13.57 8.78
N VAL A 57 7.13 -13.36 9.50
CA VAL A 57 7.33 -13.94 10.85
C VAL A 57 6.22 -13.51 11.81
N ALA A 58 5.87 -12.23 11.83
CA ALA A 58 4.79 -11.73 12.68
C ALA A 58 3.43 -12.33 12.30
N THR A 59 3.12 -12.43 11.00
CA THR A 59 1.89 -13.03 10.50
C THR A 59 1.79 -14.51 10.90
N VAL A 60 2.88 -15.25 10.75
CA VAL A 60 3.03 -16.66 11.15
C VAL A 60 2.80 -16.82 12.66
N ALA A 61 3.39 -15.95 13.49
CA ALA A 61 3.22 -15.98 14.93
C ALA A 61 1.78 -15.69 15.36
N VAL A 62 1.15 -14.65 14.79
CA VAL A 62 -0.26 -14.30 15.06
C VAL A 62 -1.19 -15.42 14.60
N TYR A 63 -0.96 -15.98 13.42
CA TYR A 63 -1.75 -17.11 12.91
C TYR A 63 -1.64 -18.34 13.82
N SER A 64 -0.42 -18.67 14.26
CA SER A 64 -0.17 -19.78 15.20
C SER A 64 -0.87 -19.57 16.53
N LEU A 65 -0.95 -18.33 17.02
CA LEU A 65 -1.63 -18.00 18.27
C LEU A 65 -3.15 -18.20 18.15
N VAL A 66 -3.74 -17.88 16.99
CA VAL A 66 -5.19 -17.95 16.77
C VAL A 66 -5.67 -19.36 16.39
N ARG A 67 -4.89 -20.12 15.62
CA ARG A 67 -5.28 -21.44 15.07
C ARG A 67 -4.49 -22.63 15.61
N GLY A 68 -3.40 -22.37 16.32
CA GLY A 68 -2.47 -23.40 16.77
C GLY A 68 -1.39 -23.71 15.73
N PRO A 69 -0.16 -24.07 16.16
CA PRO A 69 0.98 -24.30 15.28
C PRO A 69 0.77 -25.46 14.30
N ALA A 70 0.02 -26.50 14.68
CA ALA A 70 -0.23 -27.67 13.83
C ALA A 70 -1.07 -27.36 12.57
N ASP A 71 -1.95 -26.35 12.63
CA ASP A 71 -2.72 -25.89 11.47
C ASP A 71 -1.84 -25.12 10.48
N LEU A 72 -0.92 -24.33 11.00
CA LEU A 72 0.04 -23.59 10.20
C LEU A 72 0.98 -24.53 9.45
N PHE A 73 1.54 -25.55 10.10
CA PHE A 73 2.44 -26.52 9.46
C PHE A 73 1.75 -27.25 8.30
N ARG A 74 0.52 -27.76 8.51
CA ARG A 74 -0.28 -28.41 7.46
C ARG A 74 -0.56 -27.48 6.28
N ARG A 75 -0.80 -26.19 6.54
CA ARG A 75 -1.04 -25.21 5.47
C ARG A 75 0.21 -24.90 4.67
N ILE A 76 1.31 -24.68 5.37
CA ILE A 76 2.56 -24.36 4.71
C ILE A 76 2.96 -25.54 3.83
N GLU A 77 2.87 -26.77 4.32
CA GLU A 77 3.06 -27.98 3.51
C GLU A 77 2.12 -28.02 2.28
N SER A 78 0.84 -27.65 2.46
CA SER A 78 -0.10 -27.57 1.32
C SER A 78 0.24 -26.49 0.28
N TRP A 79 0.93 -25.40 0.68
CA TRP A 79 1.33 -24.32 -0.23
C TRP A 79 2.71 -24.56 -0.84
N THR A 80 3.60 -25.20 -0.10
CA THR A 80 4.99 -25.44 -0.49
C THR A 80 5.15 -26.68 -1.35
N THR A 81 4.17 -27.59 -1.40
CA THR A 81 4.17 -28.75 -2.33
C THR A 81 4.36 -28.38 -3.81
N SER A 82 4.06 -27.13 -4.18
CA SER A 82 4.30 -26.61 -5.54
C SER A 82 5.66 -25.90 -5.70
N PHE A 83 6.40 -25.70 -4.60
CA PHE A 83 7.73 -25.08 -4.61
C PHE A 83 8.85 -26.13 -4.73
N PRO A 84 10.02 -25.74 -5.25
CA PRO A 84 11.23 -26.58 -5.21
C PRO A 84 11.59 -27.00 -3.78
N ASP A 85 12.11 -28.23 -3.63
CA ASP A 85 12.44 -28.85 -2.34
C ASP A 85 13.29 -27.95 -1.43
N GLU A 86 14.20 -27.17 -1.99
CA GLU A 86 15.06 -26.24 -1.25
C GLU A 86 14.26 -25.15 -0.51
N VAL A 87 13.21 -24.62 -1.15
CA VAL A 87 12.34 -23.59 -0.57
C VAL A 87 11.47 -24.21 0.53
N GLN A 88 10.99 -25.44 0.32
CA GLN A 88 10.22 -26.17 1.33
C GLN A 88 11.05 -26.41 2.59
N ARG A 89 12.31 -26.85 2.44
CA ARG A 89 13.24 -27.09 3.56
C ARG A 89 13.59 -25.80 4.30
N LEU A 90 13.81 -24.70 3.59
CA LEU A 90 14.12 -23.40 4.19
C LEU A 90 12.94 -22.91 5.07
N VAL A 91 11.73 -22.97 4.53
CA VAL A 91 10.51 -22.53 5.23
C VAL A 91 10.22 -23.43 6.42
N ALA A 92 10.26 -24.76 6.24
CA ALA A 92 10.05 -25.73 7.32
C ALA A 92 11.09 -25.57 8.44
N GLY A 93 12.36 -25.38 8.09
CA GLY A 93 13.44 -25.16 9.06
C GLY A 93 13.22 -23.92 9.92
N GLN A 94 12.85 -22.79 9.31
CA GLN A 94 12.54 -21.56 10.04
C GLN A 94 11.30 -21.69 10.95
N LEU A 95 10.26 -22.39 10.51
CA LEU A 95 9.05 -22.59 11.31
C LEU A 95 9.29 -23.49 12.53
N LEU A 96 10.08 -24.55 12.37
CA LEU A 96 10.47 -25.42 13.48
C LEU A 96 11.35 -24.68 14.49
N GLU A 97 12.21 -23.78 14.01
CA GLU A 97 13.05 -22.91 14.84
C GLU A 97 12.19 -21.90 15.62
N ILE A 98 11.19 -21.29 14.97
CA ILE A 98 10.22 -20.36 15.59
C ILE A 98 9.31 -21.09 16.60
N ALA A 99 8.94 -22.34 16.32
CA ALA A 99 8.11 -23.17 17.20
C ALA A 99 8.86 -23.71 18.44
N GLY A 100 10.17 -23.45 18.56
CA GLY A 100 10.96 -23.85 19.72
C GLY A 100 11.25 -25.36 19.81
N LEU A 101 11.12 -26.10 18.70
CA LEU A 101 11.24 -27.56 18.67
C LEU A 101 12.68 -28.07 18.50
N THR A 102 13.64 -27.20 18.20
CA THR A 102 15.07 -27.54 18.08
C THR A 102 15.88 -26.87 19.19
N GLY A 103 16.09 -27.58 20.31
CA GLY A 103 16.88 -27.11 21.44
C GLY A 103 18.37 -26.97 21.10
N GLY A 104 18.91 -25.76 21.28
CA GLY A 104 20.36 -25.49 21.30
C GLY A 104 20.83 -24.48 20.25
N ARG A 105 21.28 -23.29 20.70
CA ARG A 105 21.77 -22.12 19.93
C ARG A 105 20.74 -21.13 19.34
N VAL A 106 19.45 -21.45 19.40
CA VAL A 106 18.32 -20.62 18.91
C VAL A 106 18.29 -19.21 19.51
N GLY A 107 18.75 -19.01 20.75
CA GLY A 107 18.62 -17.71 21.43
C GLY A 107 19.29 -16.55 20.71
N VAL A 108 20.50 -16.74 20.17
CA VAL A 108 21.27 -15.64 19.55
C VAL A 108 20.84 -15.41 18.10
N SER A 109 20.64 -16.46 17.29
CA SER A 109 20.17 -16.33 15.90
C SER A 109 18.76 -15.75 15.83
N LEU A 110 17.86 -16.18 16.72
CA LEU A 110 16.50 -15.65 16.83
C LEU A 110 16.51 -14.20 17.31
N LEU A 111 17.29 -13.87 18.34
CA LEU A 111 17.41 -12.49 18.83
C LEU A 111 18.00 -11.56 17.75
N VAL A 112 19.05 -11.99 17.03
CA VAL A 112 19.61 -11.25 15.89
C VAL A 112 18.58 -11.08 14.78
N SER A 113 17.80 -12.12 14.47
CA SER A 113 16.74 -12.07 13.45
C SER A 113 15.59 -11.14 13.84
N ILE A 114 15.17 -11.16 15.12
CA ILE A 114 14.16 -10.26 15.69
C ILE A 114 14.67 -8.81 15.67
N LEU A 115 15.92 -8.56 16.05
CA LEU A 115 16.53 -7.23 16.04
C LEU A 115 16.70 -6.69 14.62
N ALA A 116 17.22 -7.52 13.70
CA ALA A 116 17.31 -7.20 12.27
C ALA A 116 15.91 -6.91 11.69
N THR A 117 14.92 -7.70 12.13
CA THR A 117 13.53 -7.56 11.73
C THR A 117 12.92 -6.24 12.20
N PHE A 118 13.08 -5.92 13.49
CA PHE A 118 12.59 -4.69 14.08
C PHE A 118 13.25 -3.46 13.45
N TRP A 119 14.55 -3.58 13.15
CA TRP A 119 15.31 -2.54 12.45
C TRP A 119 14.82 -2.35 11.01
N ALA A 120 14.60 -3.42 10.25
CA ALA A 120 14.07 -3.37 8.89
C ALA A 120 12.65 -2.79 8.83
N SER A 121 11.76 -3.24 9.72
CA SER A 121 10.39 -2.71 9.84
C SER A 121 10.37 -1.22 10.21
N SER A 122 11.25 -0.82 11.14
CA SER A 122 11.43 0.59 11.49
C SER A 122 11.89 1.43 10.32
N LYS A 123 12.75 0.89 9.44
CA LYS A 123 13.21 1.60 8.23
C LYS A 123 12.12 1.69 7.16
N ALA A 124 11.34 0.63 6.92
CA ALA A 124 10.23 0.67 5.97
C ALA A 124 9.19 1.72 6.33
N SER A 125 8.80 1.76 7.60
CA SER A 125 7.85 2.77 8.08
C SER A 125 8.40 4.20 7.92
N ARG A 126 9.70 4.39 8.22
CA ARG A 126 10.36 5.68 8.01
C ARG A 126 10.42 6.06 6.53
N ALA A 127 10.68 5.09 5.66
CA ALA A 127 10.73 5.27 4.21
C ALA A 127 9.37 5.67 3.65
N VAL A 128 8.27 5.04 4.08
CA VAL A 128 6.91 5.46 3.71
C VAL A 128 6.67 6.92 4.11
N MET A 129 6.97 7.27 5.37
CA MET A 129 6.76 8.62 5.88
C MET A 129 7.63 9.65 5.16
N SER A 130 8.93 9.38 4.97
CA SER A 130 9.81 10.32 4.28
C SER A 130 9.41 10.49 2.81
N SER A 131 9.00 9.40 2.14
CA SER A 131 8.59 9.46 0.74
C SER A 131 7.27 10.23 0.57
N LEU A 132 6.33 10.06 1.50
CA LEU A 132 5.09 10.84 1.51
C LEU A 132 5.30 12.29 1.97
N ASN A 133 6.23 12.56 2.89
CA ASN A 133 6.64 13.93 3.21
C ASN A 133 7.18 14.67 1.99
N ILE A 134 8.02 14.00 1.19
CA ILE A 134 8.51 14.53 -0.10
C ILE A 134 7.32 14.82 -1.02
N ALA A 135 6.41 13.85 -1.21
CA ALA A 135 5.27 14.00 -2.12
C ALA A 135 4.30 15.13 -1.73
N TYR A 136 4.15 15.40 -0.42
CA TYR A 136 3.34 16.50 0.12
C TYR A 136 4.16 17.77 0.39
N ARG A 137 5.45 17.79 0.03
CA ARG A 137 6.40 18.91 0.21
C ARG A 137 6.43 19.46 1.64
N VAL A 138 6.42 18.58 2.63
CA VAL A 138 6.48 18.94 4.06
C VAL A 138 7.77 18.45 4.69
N ASP A 139 8.38 19.30 5.52
CA ASP A 139 9.58 18.95 6.28
C ASP A 139 9.30 17.92 7.39
N ASP A 140 10.30 17.09 7.74
CA ASP A 140 10.19 16.08 8.81
C ASP A 140 10.77 16.60 10.13
N ASP A 141 9.95 17.30 10.91
CA ASP A 141 10.29 17.87 12.22
C ASP A 141 9.63 17.11 13.40
N ARG A 142 9.03 15.94 13.14
CA ARG A 142 8.34 15.12 14.16
C ARG A 142 9.26 14.51 15.20
N ARG A 143 8.93 14.73 16.47
CA ARG A 143 9.50 13.98 17.61
C ARG A 143 9.18 12.48 17.46
N GLY A 144 10.19 11.61 17.63
CA GLY A 144 10.16 10.21 17.21
C GLY A 144 9.06 9.29 17.77
N ALA A 145 8.32 9.68 18.82
CA ALA A 145 7.27 8.84 19.42
C ALA A 145 5.97 8.80 18.59
N ARG A 146 5.45 9.94 18.15
CA ARG A 146 4.24 10.02 17.29
C ARG A 146 4.45 9.29 15.96
N ARG A 147 5.66 9.44 15.41
CA ARG A 147 6.12 8.74 14.21
C ARG A 147 6.11 7.21 14.39
N ARG A 148 6.56 6.71 15.54
CA ARG A 148 6.53 5.25 15.84
C ARG A 148 5.12 4.73 16.01
N GLY A 149 4.20 5.49 16.62
CA GLY A 149 2.81 5.08 16.79
C GLY A 149 2.09 4.82 15.46
N ILE A 150 2.25 5.73 14.50
CA ILE A 150 1.62 5.61 13.17
C ILE A 150 2.22 4.44 12.39
N ALA A 151 3.55 4.27 12.44
CA ALA A 151 4.27 3.15 11.83
C ALA A 151 3.75 1.80 12.34
N VAL A 152 3.63 1.66 13.67
CA VAL A 152 3.13 0.43 14.31
C VAL A 152 1.67 0.18 13.96
N ALA A 153 0.82 1.20 13.95
CA ALA A 153 -0.59 1.05 13.61
C ALA A 153 -0.79 0.54 12.17
N VAL A 154 -0.03 1.09 11.20
CA VAL A 154 -0.07 0.62 9.79
C VAL A 154 0.42 -0.82 9.67
N ALA A 155 1.51 -1.17 10.34
CA ALA A 155 2.05 -2.54 10.33
C ALA A 155 1.06 -3.55 10.95
N VAL A 156 0.45 -3.21 12.09
CA VAL A 156 -0.57 -4.04 12.75
C VAL A 156 -1.81 -4.21 11.87
N ALA A 157 -2.28 -3.14 11.23
CA ALA A 157 -3.41 -3.21 10.30
C ALA A 157 -3.11 -4.14 9.11
N ALA A 158 -1.91 -4.03 8.52
CA ALA A 158 -1.48 -4.90 7.43
C ALA A 158 -1.43 -6.39 7.85
N ILE A 159 -0.94 -6.69 9.06
CA ILE A 159 -0.90 -8.05 9.60
C ILE A 159 -2.32 -8.59 9.83
N ILE A 160 -3.21 -7.80 10.44
CA ILE A 160 -4.61 -8.21 10.67
C ILE A 160 -5.31 -8.53 9.34
N LEU A 161 -5.10 -7.68 8.32
CA LEU A 161 -5.65 -7.88 6.98
C LEU A 161 -5.10 -9.15 6.32
N ALA A 162 -3.79 -9.41 6.43
CA ALA A 162 -3.16 -10.62 5.92
C ALA A 162 -3.74 -11.89 6.59
N VAL A 163 -3.85 -11.90 7.93
CA VAL A 163 -4.44 -13.00 8.69
C VAL A 163 -5.91 -13.21 8.33
N MET A 164 -6.69 -12.13 8.19
CA MET A 164 -8.09 -12.21 7.78
C MET A 164 -8.24 -12.75 6.36
N GLY A 165 -7.36 -12.36 5.42
CA GLY A 165 -7.32 -12.91 4.07
C GLY A 165 -7.03 -14.42 4.07
N LEU A 166 -6.04 -14.87 4.86
CA LEU A 166 -5.75 -16.28 5.04
C LEU A 166 -6.93 -17.04 5.66
N ALA A 167 -7.58 -16.45 6.67
CA ALA A 167 -8.74 -17.01 7.33
C ALA A 167 -9.96 -17.11 6.41
N LEU A 168 -10.20 -16.12 5.53
CA LEU A 168 -11.33 -16.12 4.58
C LEU A 168 -11.20 -17.24 3.54
N VAL A 169 -9.97 -17.51 3.08
CA VAL A 169 -9.67 -18.64 2.19
C VAL A 169 -9.86 -19.98 2.92
N ASP A 170 -9.64 -20.00 4.23
CA ASP A 170 -9.68 -21.19 5.07
C ASP A 170 -11.09 -21.59 5.57
N THR A 171 -11.80 -20.68 6.24
CA THR A 171 -12.90 -20.99 7.18
C THR A 171 -14.13 -21.66 6.59
N GLY A 172 -14.31 -21.70 5.27
CA GLY A 172 -15.41 -22.48 4.69
C GLY A 172 -15.00 -23.44 3.60
N ALA A 173 -13.73 -23.85 3.57
CA ALA A 173 -13.37 -25.07 2.86
C ALA A 173 -13.77 -26.34 3.63
N ALA A 174 -13.82 -26.29 4.96
CA ALA A 174 -14.07 -27.46 5.83
C ALA A 174 -15.56 -27.67 6.20
N ASN A 175 -16.31 -26.59 6.44
CA ASN A 175 -17.69 -26.67 6.98
C ASN A 175 -18.77 -26.02 6.10
N ALA A 176 -18.40 -25.39 4.97
CA ALA A 176 -19.34 -24.69 4.12
C ALA A 176 -19.38 -25.32 2.72
N GLY A 177 -20.60 -25.46 2.17
CA GLY A 177 -20.83 -26.08 0.86
C GLY A 177 -20.13 -25.35 -0.30
N SER A 178 -20.27 -25.87 -1.52
CA SER A 178 -19.62 -25.31 -2.74
C SER A 178 -19.88 -23.80 -2.95
N TRP A 179 -21.00 -23.28 -2.44
CA TRP A 179 -21.35 -21.87 -2.46
C TRP A 179 -20.35 -20.99 -1.71
N TRP A 180 -19.80 -21.45 -0.58
CA TRP A 180 -18.83 -20.67 0.19
C TRP A 180 -17.48 -20.59 -0.53
N LYS A 181 -17.00 -21.69 -1.11
CA LYS A 181 -15.75 -21.67 -1.90
C LYS A 181 -15.84 -20.67 -3.07
N THR A 182 -17.03 -20.53 -3.65
CA THR A 182 -17.29 -19.56 -4.73
C THR A 182 -17.37 -18.14 -4.16
N ALA A 183 -18.15 -17.93 -3.09
CA ALA A 183 -18.32 -16.63 -2.44
C ALA A 183 -17.00 -16.10 -1.87
N SER A 184 -16.20 -16.93 -1.20
CA SER A 184 -14.91 -16.52 -0.61
C SER A 184 -13.89 -16.12 -1.68
N ARG A 185 -13.83 -16.85 -2.80
CA ARG A 185 -12.98 -16.47 -3.95
C ARG A 185 -13.42 -15.15 -4.58
N LEU A 186 -14.74 -14.94 -4.70
CA LEU A 186 -15.29 -13.70 -5.27
C LEU A 186 -15.10 -12.51 -4.32
N LEU A 187 -15.21 -12.72 -3.01
CA LEU A 187 -15.11 -11.68 -1.99
C LEU A 187 -13.66 -11.31 -1.64
N PHE A 188 -12.72 -12.26 -1.81
CA PHE A 188 -11.31 -12.06 -1.48
C PHE A 188 -10.71 -10.88 -2.23
N TRP A 189 -10.89 -10.80 -3.55
CA TRP A 189 -10.29 -9.74 -4.36
C TRP A 189 -10.81 -8.33 -4.03
N PRO A 190 -12.13 -8.09 -3.93
CA PRO A 190 -12.66 -6.82 -3.42
C PRO A 190 -12.13 -6.46 -2.03
N LEU A 191 -12.05 -7.43 -1.13
CA LEU A 191 -11.54 -7.20 0.23
C LEU A 191 -10.06 -6.76 0.21
N VAL A 192 -9.23 -7.39 -0.63
CA VAL A 192 -7.82 -7.01 -0.80
C VAL A 192 -7.69 -5.59 -1.39
N VAL A 193 -8.52 -5.25 -2.38
CA VAL A 193 -8.52 -3.89 -2.97
C VAL A 193 -8.98 -2.85 -1.95
N LEU A 194 -10.04 -3.14 -1.19
CA LEU A 194 -10.52 -2.26 -0.12
C LEU A 194 -9.49 -2.10 1.00
N ALA A 195 -8.79 -3.18 1.36
CA ALA A 195 -7.70 -3.17 2.31
C ALA A 195 -6.53 -2.28 1.85
N GLN A 196 -6.13 -2.43 0.59
CA GLN A 196 -5.11 -1.58 -0.03
C GLN A 196 -5.54 -0.11 -0.09
N ALA A 197 -6.80 0.15 -0.46
CA ALA A 197 -7.36 1.50 -0.50
C ALA A 197 -7.37 2.13 0.90
N ALA A 198 -7.81 1.40 1.91
CA ALA A 198 -7.79 1.83 3.30
C ALA A 198 -6.36 2.09 3.78
N ALA A 199 -5.42 1.20 3.49
CA ALA A 199 -4.00 1.37 3.84
C ALA A 199 -3.41 2.63 3.19
N SER A 200 -3.70 2.87 1.90
CA SER A 200 -3.24 4.07 1.19
C SER A 200 -3.88 5.33 1.76
N ALA A 201 -5.19 5.32 2.01
CA ALA A 201 -5.90 6.46 2.60
C ALA A 201 -5.37 6.82 4.00
N LEU A 202 -5.13 5.81 4.84
CA LEU A 202 -4.51 6.00 6.16
C LEU A 202 -3.08 6.52 6.04
N ALA A 203 -2.30 6.00 5.08
CA ALA A 203 -0.95 6.49 4.82
C ALA A 203 -0.98 7.96 4.40
N TYR A 204 -1.85 8.36 3.47
CA TYR A 204 -2.01 9.75 3.06
C TYR A 204 -2.48 10.65 4.20
N ARG A 205 -3.39 10.19 5.05
CA ARG A 205 -3.93 10.99 6.16
C ARG A 205 -2.92 11.22 7.28
N TYR A 206 -2.13 10.19 7.62
CA TYR A 206 -1.35 10.19 8.86
C TYR A 206 0.17 10.21 8.64
N ALA A 207 0.67 9.69 7.52
CA ALA A 207 2.12 9.61 7.30
C ALA A 207 2.77 10.98 7.03
N PRO A 208 2.23 11.88 6.19
CA PRO A 208 2.80 13.20 5.94
C PRO A 208 2.89 14.04 7.22
N ASN A 209 3.92 14.88 7.37
CA ASN A 209 4.13 15.79 8.50
C ASN A 209 3.19 17.00 8.57
N ARG A 210 1.91 16.79 8.31
CA ARG A 210 0.90 17.84 8.39
C ARG A 210 0.24 17.88 9.77
N ASP A 211 -0.36 19.03 10.05
CA ASP A 211 -1.26 19.18 11.18
C ASP A 211 -2.43 18.20 11.00
N PRO A 212 -2.71 17.30 11.98
CA PRO A 212 -3.84 16.37 11.89
C PRO A 212 -5.21 17.05 11.74
N ASP A 213 -5.32 18.31 12.15
CA ASP A 213 -6.54 19.11 12.08
C ASP A 213 -6.73 19.82 10.73
N ASP A 214 -5.74 19.75 9.81
CA ASP A 214 -5.82 20.27 8.43
C ASP A 214 -6.44 19.23 7.47
N PRO A 215 -7.70 19.41 7.03
CA PRO A 215 -8.41 18.45 6.19
C PRO A 215 -7.98 18.53 4.72
N HIS A 216 -6.97 17.74 4.34
CA HIS A 216 -6.54 17.62 2.94
C HIS A 216 -7.22 16.45 2.20
N PRO A 217 -7.39 16.54 0.87
CA PRO A 217 -7.99 15.47 0.07
C PRO A 217 -7.08 14.23 0.00
N VAL A 218 -7.64 13.05 0.30
CA VAL A 218 -6.93 11.76 0.23
C VAL A 218 -7.47 10.82 -0.85
N LEU A 219 -8.68 11.11 -1.35
CA LEU A 219 -9.43 10.23 -2.23
C LEU A 219 -8.79 10.08 -3.62
N PRO A 220 -8.34 11.15 -4.31
CA PRO A 220 -7.75 11.03 -5.64
C PRO A 220 -6.54 10.08 -5.66
N GLY A 221 -5.63 10.26 -4.71
CA GLY A 221 -4.45 9.43 -4.56
C GLY A 221 -4.75 8.01 -4.13
N THR A 222 -5.80 7.80 -3.34
CA THR A 222 -6.25 6.45 -2.94
C THR A 222 -6.74 5.66 -4.14
N ILE A 223 -7.51 6.31 -5.03
CA ILE A 223 -8.00 5.70 -6.27
C ILE A 223 -6.82 5.30 -7.16
N VAL A 224 -5.86 6.21 -7.37
CA VAL A 224 -4.70 5.93 -8.25
C VAL A 224 -3.78 4.86 -7.68
N SER A 225 -3.44 4.91 -6.38
CA SER A 225 -2.66 3.86 -5.72
C SER A 225 -3.35 2.49 -5.86
N SER A 226 -4.67 2.44 -5.64
CA SER A 226 -5.44 1.20 -5.76
C SER A 226 -5.51 0.68 -7.19
N ALA A 227 -5.67 1.57 -8.18
CA ALA A 227 -5.66 1.20 -9.59
C ALA A 227 -4.30 0.63 -10.02
N VAL A 228 -3.21 1.29 -9.65
CA VAL A 228 -1.85 0.80 -9.91
C VAL A 228 -1.62 -0.54 -9.22
N PHE A 229 -2.08 -0.72 -7.97
CA PHE A 229 -2.01 -1.99 -7.27
C PHE A 229 -2.70 -3.13 -8.02
N VAL A 230 -3.92 -2.90 -8.52
CA VAL A 230 -4.68 -3.90 -9.29
C VAL A 230 -3.95 -4.24 -10.60
N VAL A 231 -3.52 -3.21 -11.35
CA VAL A 231 -2.82 -3.39 -12.62
C VAL A 231 -1.49 -4.12 -12.42
N ALA A 232 -0.69 -3.70 -11.43
CA ALA A 232 0.60 -4.32 -11.12
C ALA A 232 0.42 -5.79 -10.67
N SER A 233 -0.60 -6.08 -9.86
CA SER A 233 -0.89 -7.45 -9.41
C SER A 233 -1.35 -8.33 -10.57
N GLY A 234 -2.20 -7.82 -11.46
CA GLY A 234 -2.62 -8.52 -12.67
C GLY A 234 -1.45 -8.76 -13.63
N ALA A 235 -0.58 -7.76 -13.81
CA ALA A 235 0.61 -7.87 -14.65
C ALA A 235 1.60 -8.89 -14.09
N LEU A 236 1.84 -8.91 -12.77
CA LEU A 236 2.65 -9.93 -12.13
C LEU A 236 2.03 -11.33 -12.29
N GLY A 237 0.72 -11.45 -12.09
CA GLY A 237 0.00 -12.71 -12.29
C GLY A 237 0.12 -13.24 -13.70
N LEU A 238 -0.01 -12.37 -14.71
CA LEU A 238 0.21 -12.70 -16.12
C LEU A 238 1.66 -13.08 -16.39
N TYR A 239 2.62 -12.34 -15.83
CA TYR A 239 4.04 -12.63 -15.98
C TYR A 239 4.40 -14.03 -15.43
N VAL A 240 3.87 -14.38 -14.26
CA VAL A 240 4.05 -15.70 -13.63
C VAL A 240 3.32 -16.80 -14.42
N SER A 241 2.16 -16.53 -15.01
CA SER A 241 1.43 -17.56 -15.77
C SER A 241 2.05 -17.85 -17.13
N LEU A 242 2.68 -16.85 -17.76
CA LEU A 242 3.31 -16.99 -19.07
C LEU A 242 4.75 -17.53 -19.00
N THR A 243 5.37 -17.50 -17.83
CA THR A 243 6.79 -17.84 -17.66
C THR A 243 6.92 -19.02 -16.70
N ASP A 244 7.68 -20.05 -17.07
CA ASP A 244 7.99 -21.18 -16.18
C ASP A 244 9.10 -20.78 -15.17
N ILE A 245 8.83 -19.72 -14.40
CA ILE A 245 9.78 -19.07 -13.47
C ILE A 245 10.31 -20.08 -12.46
N GLY A 246 9.43 -20.96 -11.97
CA GLY A 246 9.77 -22.00 -11.01
C GLY A 246 10.83 -22.97 -11.52
N ARG A 247 10.86 -23.25 -12.83
CA ARG A 247 11.86 -24.12 -13.47
C ARG A 247 13.11 -23.40 -13.94
N ALA A 248 12.99 -22.17 -14.45
CA ALA A 248 14.10 -21.44 -15.06
C ALA A 248 14.94 -20.65 -14.04
N TYR A 249 14.32 -20.07 -13.01
CA TYR A 249 14.99 -19.17 -12.06
C TYR A 249 14.62 -19.42 -10.58
N GLY A 250 13.66 -20.29 -10.29
CA GLY A 250 13.26 -20.68 -8.94
C GLY A 250 12.99 -19.46 -8.03
N ALA A 251 13.60 -19.47 -6.84
CA ALA A 251 13.46 -18.39 -5.85
C ALA A 251 13.95 -17.01 -6.34
N LEU A 252 14.94 -16.96 -7.25
CA LEU A 252 15.44 -15.68 -7.80
C LEU A 252 14.37 -14.98 -8.64
N GLY A 253 13.62 -15.74 -9.44
CA GLY A 253 12.56 -15.17 -10.26
C GLY A 253 11.40 -14.64 -9.42
N ALA A 254 11.05 -15.33 -8.32
CA ALA A 254 10.08 -14.83 -7.36
C ALA A 254 10.55 -13.54 -6.67
N PHE A 255 11.84 -13.45 -6.32
CA PHE A 255 12.43 -12.24 -5.73
C PHE A 255 12.39 -11.04 -6.69
N VAL A 256 12.80 -11.24 -7.95
CA VAL A 256 12.79 -10.18 -8.97
C VAL A 256 11.37 -9.75 -9.30
N GLY A 257 10.46 -10.70 -9.53
CA GLY A 257 9.05 -10.39 -9.82
C GLY A 257 8.37 -9.65 -8.67
N GLY A 258 8.58 -10.11 -7.44
CA GLY A 258 8.10 -9.43 -6.23
C GLY A 258 8.70 -8.03 -6.08
N GLY A 259 10.00 -7.86 -6.35
CA GLY A 259 10.67 -6.56 -6.32
C GLY A 259 10.10 -5.56 -7.33
N LEU A 260 9.82 -6.00 -8.57
CA LEU A 260 9.19 -5.17 -9.59
C LEU A 260 7.75 -4.80 -9.22
N TRP A 261 7.01 -5.74 -8.62
CA TRP A 261 5.67 -5.46 -8.12
C TRP A 261 5.68 -4.44 -6.98
N LEU A 262 6.60 -4.58 -6.01
CA LEU A 262 6.81 -3.61 -4.94
C LEU A 262 7.19 -2.23 -5.47
N LEU A 263 8.04 -2.19 -6.51
CA LEU A 263 8.40 -0.95 -7.19
C LEU A 263 7.15 -0.29 -7.80
N ALA A 264 6.34 -1.05 -8.54
CA ALA A 264 5.14 -0.53 -9.18
C ALA A 264 4.13 0.04 -8.16
N ILE A 265 3.86 -0.66 -7.06
CA ILE A 265 2.93 -0.16 -6.03
C ILE A 265 3.51 1.03 -5.25
N SER A 266 4.84 1.11 -5.10
CA SER A 266 5.52 2.26 -4.50
C SER A 266 5.38 3.51 -5.37
N TRP A 267 5.49 3.34 -6.69
CA TRP A 267 5.17 4.37 -7.68
C TRP A 267 3.71 4.81 -7.57
N GLY A 268 2.77 3.85 -7.51
CA GLY A 268 1.34 4.14 -7.35
C GLY A 268 1.04 4.96 -6.09
N LEU A 269 1.68 4.63 -4.96
CA LEU A 269 1.55 5.36 -3.72
C LEU A 269 2.10 6.80 -3.81
N LEU A 270 3.27 6.98 -4.45
CA LEU A 270 3.87 8.31 -4.57
C LEU A 270 3.13 9.22 -5.54
N ILE A 271 2.77 8.70 -6.72
CA ILE A 271 1.92 9.42 -7.69
C ILE A 271 0.60 9.82 -7.03
N GLY A 272 0.00 8.92 -6.24
CA GLY A 272 -1.20 9.25 -5.49
C GLY A 272 -0.98 10.34 -4.45
N GLY A 273 0.17 10.36 -3.78
CA GLY A 273 0.59 11.46 -2.89
C GLY A 273 0.64 12.80 -3.62
N TYR A 274 1.33 12.88 -4.76
CA TYR A 274 1.39 14.10 -5.58
C TYR A 274 0.02 14.56 -6.07
N MET A 275 -0.86 13.62 -6.43
CA MET A 275 -2.23 13.95 -6.82
C MET A 275 -3.06 14.53 -5.69
N ASN A 276 -2.88 14.04 -4.46
CA ASN A 276 -3.54 14.60 -3.30
C ASN A 276 -3.02 16.00 -3.00
N ASP A 277 -1.71 16.22 -3.08
CA ASP A 277 -1.07 17.52 -2.88
C ASP A 277 -1.55 18.57 -3.89
N VAL A 278 -1.54 18.23 -5.19
CA VAL A 278 -2.09 19.11 -6.25
C VAL A 278 -3.60 19.35 -6.08
N ALA A 279 -4.35 18.36 -5.61
CA ALA A 279 -5.78 18.54 -5.33
C ALA A 279 -6.03 19.45 -4.11
N ASN A 280 -5.10 19.48 -3.14
CA ASN A 280 -5.15 20.39 -2.01
C ASN A 280 -4.93 21.83 -2.44
N ASP A 281 -3.85 22.10 -3.19
CA ASP A 281 -3.51 23.45 -3.67
C ASP A 281 -4.64 24.03 -4.52
N ALA A 282 -5.24 23.21 -5.40
CA ALA A 282 -6.37 23.62 -6.22
C ALA A 282 -7.67 23.86 -5.43
N GLY A 283 -7.76 23.37 -4.19
CA GLY A 283 -8.82 23.68 -3.24
C GLY A 283 -8.57 25.02 -2.56
N ASP A 284 -7.37 25.20 -2.01
CA ASP A 284 -6.96 26.41 -1.30
C ASP A 284 -7.07 27.67 -2.18
N GLU A 285 -6.69 27.57 -3.46
CA GLU A 285 -6.84 28.66 -4.44
C GLU A 285 -8.31 29.06 -4.67
N ARG A 286 -9.25 28.12 -4.61
CA ARG A 286 -10.67 28.40 -4.82
C ARG A 286 -11.27 29.09 -3.60
N ASP A 287 -10.97 28.58 -2.42
CA ASP A 287 -11.48 29.14 -1.17
C ASP A 287 -10.98 30.58 -0.98
N GLY A 288 -9.70 30.84 -1.28
CA GLY A 288 -9.14 32.20 -1.27
C GLY A 288 -9.78 33.16 -2.29
N GLN A 289 -10.19 32.66 -3.46
CA GLN A 289 -10.87 33.46 -4.48
C GLN A 289 -12.31 33.82 -4.06
N ASP A 290 -13.01 32.88 -3.42
CA ASP A 290 -14.39 33.08 -2.94
C ASP A 290 -14.43 34.07 -1.77
N ASP A 291 -13.47 34.01 -0.84
CA ASP A 291 -13.32 34.98 0.26
C ASP A 291 -13.00 36.40 -0.25
N ALA A 292 -12.13 36.51 -1.25
CA ALA A 292 -11.80 37.78 -1.90
C ALA A 292 -13.00 38.37 -2.68
N SER A 293 -13.88 37.52 -3.21
CA SER A 293 -15.11 37.93 -3.88
C SER A 293 -16.18 38.38 -2.87
N GLY A 294 -16.36 37.63 -1.79
CA GLY A 294 -17.33 37.95 -0.73
C GLY A 294 -17.03 39.27 -0.02
N SER A 295 -15.76 39.53 0.28
CA SER A 295 -15.31 40.77 0.92
C SER A 295 -15.52 42.02 0.04
N ARG A 296 -15.40 41.90 -1.29
CA ARG A 296 -15.71 42.99 -2.23
C ARG A 296 -17.20 43.29 -2.33
N VAL A 297 -18.06 42.30 -2.14
CA VAL A 297 -19.52 42.49 -2.17
C VAL A 297 -20.02 43.15 -0.88
N THR A 298 -19.39 42.90 0.27
CA THR A 298 -19.73 43.54 1.54
C THR A 298 -19.22 44.99 1.65
N ALA A 299 -18.22 45.37 0.87
CA ALA A 299 -17.68 46.73 0.80
C ALA A 299 -18.39 47.61 -0.24
N GLY A 300 -19.72 47.45 -0.38
CA GLY A 300 -20.55 48.36 -1.18
C GLY A 300 -20.52 49.78 -0.60
N PRO A 301 -20.64 50.83 -1.45
CA PRO A 301 -20.37 52.20 -1.02
C PRO A 301 -21.35 52.62 0.07
N GLU A 302 -20.83 52.95 1.25
CA GLU A 302 -21.57 53.74 2.23
C GLU A 302 -21.87 55.09 1.56
N GLY A 303 -23.13 55.25 1.13
CA GLY A 303 -23.68 56.49 0.59
C GLY A 303 -24.15 57.42 1.69
#